data_AF-A0A643CJ24-F1
#
_entry.id   AF-A0A643CJ24-F1
#
_cell.length_a   1.000
_cell.length_b   1.000
_cell.length_c   1.000
_cell.angle_alpha   90.00
_cell.angle_beta   90.00
_cell.angle_gamma   90.00
#
_symmetry.space_group_name_H-M   'P 1'
#
loop_
_entity.id
_entity.type
_entity.pdbx_description
1 polymer ?
#
loop_
_entity_poly.entity_id
_entity_poly.type
_entity_poly.pdbx_seq_one_letter_code
_entity_poly.pdbx_strand_id
1 'polypeptide(L)'
;MPISKCPPKSEPLWKAWDQKAQKNGLRHQVFAVNGDHYVGKWKDNMKHENGNRYEGNWQRGMKNGSGRFFHLDHGQLFEGLWVDNIAKCGTMIDSGRDEAPKPTQFPIPEVKILDPDGVLAEALATFKKTEEEGD
;
A
#
# COMPACT_ATOMS: atom_id res chain seq x y z
N MET A 1 3.77 -4.02 -68.38
CA MET A 1 4.11 -2.90 -67.49
C MET A 1 4.24 -3.45 -66.08
N PRO A 2 5.32 -3.21 -65.32
CA PRO A 2 5.41 -3.67 -63.94
C PRO A 2 4.48 -2.81 -63.07
N ILE A 3 3.56 -3.46 -62.34
CA ILE A 3 2.74 -2.78 -61.34
C ILE A 3 3.67 -2.47 -60.16
N SER A 4 4.13 -1.22 -60.07
CA SER A 4 4.86 -0.75 -58.91
C SER A 4 3.94 -0.83 -57.69
N LYS A 5 4.20 -1.80 -56.81
CA LYS A 5 3.56 -1.83 -55.50
C LYS A 5 3.91 -0.51 -54.82
N CYS A 6 2.92 0.34 -54.61
CA CYS A 6 3.10 1.54 -53.80
C CYS A 6 3.71 1.09 -52.45
N PRO A 7 4.77 1.76 -51.95
CA PRO A 7 5.33 1.40 -50.67
C PRO A 7 4.22 1.41 -49.61
N PRO A 8 4.21 0.47 -48.65
CA PRO A 8 3.19 0.43 -47.63
C PRO A 8 3.12 1.80 -46.97
N LYS A 9 1.92 2.38 -46.91
CA LYS A 9 1.71 3.71 -46.32
C LYS A 9 2.31 3.69 -44.91
N SER A 10 3.42 4.40 -44.73
CA SER A 10 4.08 4.49 -43.43
C SER A 10 3.09 5.02 -42.41
N GLU A 11 3.17 4.53 -41.18
CA GLU A 11 2.21 4.97 -40.16
C GLU A 11 2.31 6.49 -39.98
N PRO A 12 1.17 7.20 -39.96
CA PRO A 12 1.18 8.64 -39.79
C PRO A 12 1.67 8.98 -38.39
N LEU A 13 2.53 10.00 -38.30
CA LEU A 13 3.25 10.39 -37.08
C LEU A 13 2.34 10.59 -35.85
N TRP A 14 1.06 10.95 -36.06
CA TRP A 14 0.09 11.11 -34.97
C TRP A 14 -0.13 9.84 -34.14
N LYS A 15 -0.07 8.64 -34.74
CA LYS A 15 -0.21 7.37 -34.01
C LYS A 15 0.95 7.15 -33.04
N ALA A 16 2.16 7.44 -33.48
CA ALA A 16 3.36 7.35 -32.64
C ALA A 16 3.37 8.42 -31.53
N TRP A 17 2.79 9.60 -31.78
CA TRP A 17 2.60 10.64 -30.76
C TRP A 17 1.54 10.27 -29.72
N ASP A 18 0.42 9.67 -30.14
CA ASP A 18 -0.63 9.19 -29.23
C ASP A 18 -0.10 8.07 -28.30
N GLN A 19 0.58 7.08 -28.87
CA GLN A 19 1.24 6.02 -28.08
C GLN A 19 2.29 6.58 -27.10
N LYS A 20 2.99 7.65 -27.48
CA LYS A 20 3.97 8.36 -26.62
C LYS A 20 3.31 9.23 -25.54
N ALA A 21 2.05 9.61 -25.71
CA ALA A 21 1.28 10.39 -24.73
C ALA A 21 0.70 9.52 -23.60
N GLN A 22 0.56 8.21 -23.81
CA GLN A 22 0.13 7.27 -22.77
C GLN A 22 1.06 7.31 -21.54
N LYS A 23 0.48 7.46 -20.34
CA LYS A 23 1.25 7.51 -19.09
C LYS A 23 1.70 6.10 -18.66
N ASN A 24 2.77 5.60 -19.29
CA ASN A 24 3.34 4.27 -19.08
C ASN A 24 4.76 4.31 -18.48
N GLY A 25 5.05 3.46 -17.49
CA GLY A 25 6.29 3.47 -16.70
C GLY A 25 6.21 4.35 -15.45
N LEU A 26 7.26 4.34 -14.60
CA LEU A 26 7.27 5.08 -13.32
C LEU A 26 6.80 6.55 -13.52
N ARG A 27 5.88 7.08 -12.71
CA ARG A 27 5.67 8.53 -12.62
C ARG A 27 5.64 8.98 -11.18
N HIS A 28 5.59 10.29 -11.06
CA HIS A 28 5.96 11.00 -9.87
C HIS A 28 4.70 11.27 -9.07
N GLN A 29 3.85 12.18 -9.56
CA GLN A 29 2.54 12.44 -8.98
C GLN A 29 1.47 12.69 -10.06
N VAL A 30 0.21 12.34 -9.79
CA VAL A 30 -0.94 12.86 -10.53
C VAL A 30 -2.00 13.33 -9.56
N PHE A 31 -2.35 14.60 -9.75
CA PHE A 31 -3.37 15.33 -9.02
C PHE A 31 -4.73 15.13 -9.71
N ALA A 32 -5.76 14.99 -8.91
CA ALA A 32 -7.15 15.07 -9.33
C ALA A 32 -7.71 16.47 -9.00
N VAL A 33 -8.77 16.86 -9.71
CA VAL A 33 -9.34 18.23 -9.63
C VAL A 33 -9.91 18.55 -8.24
N ASN A 34 -10.21 17.53 -7.45
CA ASN A 34 -10.67 17.62 -6.07
C ASN A 34 -9.56 17.90 -5.02
N GLY A 35 -8.28 17.97 -5.43
CA GLY A 35 -7.13 18.18 -4.54
C GLY A 35 -6.46 16.90 -4.04
N ASP A 36 -7.00 15.72 -4.37
CA ASP A 36 -6.31 14.45 -4.15
C ASP A 36 -5.13 14.32 -5.11
N HIS A 37 -4.18 13.46 -4.76
CA HIS A 37 -3.05 13.11 -5.61
C HIS A 37 -2.54 11.72 -5.24
N TYR A 38 -1.40 11.29 -5.80
CA TYR A 38 -0.89 9.94 -5.63
C TYR A 38 0.55 9.80 -6.09
N VAL A 39 1.28 8.88 -5.48
CA VAL A 39 2.62 8.38 -5.84
C VAL A 39 2.52 6.83 -5.90
N GLY A 40 3.09 6.09 -6.87
CA GLY A 40 4.20 6.40 -7.77
C GLY A 40 4.00 5.98 -9.23
N LYS A 41 4.53 4.80 -9.67
CA LYS A 41 4.53 4.29 -11.06
C LYS A 41 3.23 4.49 -11.84
N TRP A 42 3.29 4.51 -13.17
CA TRP A 42 2.09 4.46 -14.00
C TRP A 42 2.17 3.36 -15.05
N LYS A 43 1.01 2.88 -15.49
CA LYS A 43 0.86 1.99 -16.66
C LYS A 43 -0.52 2.26 -17.26
N ASP A 44 -0.57 2.41 -18.58
CA ASP A 44 -1.78 2.63 -19.38
C ASP A 44 -2.70 3.76 -18.84
N ASN A 45 -2.07 4.84 -18.38
CA ASN A 45 -2.72 5.97 -17.70
C ASN A 45 -3.20 5.74 -16.25
N MET A 46 -2.62 4.80 -15.51
CA MET A 46 -2.93 4.56 -14.10
C MET A 46 -1.71 4.36 -13.20
N LYS A 47 -1.74 5.05 -12.06
CA LYS A 47 -1.26 4.66 -10.72
C LYS A 47 -0.78 3.18 -10.54
N HIS A 48 0.47 3.01 -10.14
CA HIS A 48 1.19 1.88 -9.54
C HIS A 48 2.37 2.50 -8.73
N GLU A 49 3.36 1.78 -8.16
CA GLU A 49 4.20 2.31 -7.07
C GLU A 49 5.69 1.83 -7.10
N ASN A 50 6.55 2.24 -6.14
CA ASN A 50 8.04 2.00 -6.12
C ASN A 50 8.43 0.52 -5.85
N GLY A 51 7.60 -0.40 -6.32
CA GLY A 51 7.05 -1.42 -5.43
C GLY A 51 6.18 -0.75 -4.36
N ASN A 52 6.82 0.02 -3.47
CA ASN A 52 6.24 0.55 -2.23
C ASN A 52 5.02 1.46 -2.44
N ARG A 53 3.86 0.98 -2.01
CA ARG A 53 2.52 1.53 -2.33
C ARG A 53 1.94 2.33 -1.20
N TYR A 54 1.23 3.42 -1.50
CA TYR A 54 0.45 4.14 -0.49
C TYR A 54 -1.02 4.25 -0.88
N GLU A 55 -1.87 3.79 0.02
CA GLU A 55 -3.32 3.85 -0.09
C GLU A 55 -3.89 4.54 1.15
N GLY A 56 -4.40 5.75 0.99
CA GLY A 56 -4.99 6.48 2.11
C GLY A 56 -5.46 7.84 1.65
N ASN A 57 -6.02 8.61 2.58
CA ASN A 57 -6.42 9.97 2.24
C ASN A 57 -5.17 10.83 1.97
N TRP A 58 -5.36 11.80 1.08
CA TRP A 58 -4.29 12.64 0.56
C TRP A 58 -4.72 14.10 0.68
N GLN A 59 -4.38 14.74 1.79
CA GLN A 59 -4.73 16.14 2.02
C GLN A 59 -3.58 17.04 1.53
N ARG A 60 -3.86 17.99 0.63
CA ARG A 60 -2.90 19.03 0.18
C ARG A 60 -1.53 18.51 -0.30
N GLY A 61 -1.46 17.41 -1.05
CA GLY A 61 -0.15 16.88 -1.47
C GLY A 61 0.54 15.96 -0.43
N MET A 62 -0.16 15.56 0.64
CA MET A 62 0.43 14.76 1.73
C MET A 62 -0.49 13.62 2.21
N LYS A 63 0.10 12.49 2.57
CA LYS A 63 -0.58 11.36 3.22
C LYS A 63 -1.17 11.84 4.53
N ASN A 64 -2.48 11.77 4.69
CA ASN A 64 -3.17 12.28 5.87
C ASN A 64 -4.42 11.41 6.15
N GLY A 65 -4.97 11.43 7.36
CA GLY A 65 -5.99 10.49 7.80
C GLY A 65 -5.51 9.03 7.77
N SER A 66 -6.43 8.08 7.85
CA SER A 66 -6.09 6.65 7.80
C SER A 66 -5.48 6.26 6.47
N GLY A 67 -4.44 5.42 6.51
CA GLY A 67 -3.72 4.97 5.33
C GLY A 67 -2.79 3.78 5.56
N ARG A 68 -2.55 3.07 4.46
CA ARG A 68 -1.74 1.86 4.33
C ARG A 68 -0.51 2.17 3.49
N PHE A 69 0.66 1.77 3.97
CA PHE A 69 1.91 1.90 3.26
C PHE A 69 2.61 0.56 3.14
N PHE A 70 2.69 0.05 1.92
CA PHE A 70 3.34 -1.21 1.59
C PHE A 70 4.82 -0.94 1.34
N HIS A 71 5.68 -1.65 2.05
CA HIS A 71 7.12 -1.77 1.82
C HIS A 71 7.37 -3.07 1.03
N LEU A 72 7.09 -3.07 -0.27
CA LEU A 72 7.30 -4.24 -1.14
C LEU A 72 8.79 -4.64 -1.26
N ASP A 73 9.74 -3.74 -0.99
CA ASP A 73 11.16 -4.09 -0.90
C ASP A 73 11.47 -5.11 0.22
N HIS A 74 10.71 -5.05 1.32
CA HIS A 74 10.90 -5.85 2.53
C HIS A 74 9.76 -6.83 2.83
N GLY A 75 8.66 -6.75 2.07
CA GLY A 75 7.46 -7.55 2.28
C GLY A 75 6.73 -7.17 3.57
N GLN A 76 6.59 -5.87 3.84
CA GLN A 76 5.92 -5.36 5.03
C GLN A 76 4.80 -4.37 4.67
N LEU A 77 3.81 -4.24 5.53
CA LEU A 77 2.71 -3.28 5.46
C LEU A 77 2.64 -2.51 6.77
N PHE A 78 2.64 -1.19 6.68
CA PHE A 78 2.22 -0.31 7.76
C PHE A 78 0.75 0.08 7.53
N GLU A 79 -0.14 -0.21 8.47
CA GLU A 79 -1.51 0.32 8.49
C GLU A 79 -1.72 1.23 9.69
N GLY A 80 -2.15 2.48 9.46
CA GLY A 80 -2.29 3.43 10.56
C GLY A 80 -2.84 4.81 10.19
N LEU A 81 -2.80 5.71 11.17
CA LEU A 81 -3.12 7.13 10.99
C LEU A 81 -1.88 7.88 10.48
N TRP A 82 -2.05 8.57 9.37
CA TRP A 82 -1.07 9.49 8.80
C TRP A 82 -1.51 10.93 9.09
N VAL A 83 -0.56 11.79 9.43
CA VAL A 83 -0.75 13.23 9.49
C VAL A 83 0.46 13.86 8.82
N ASP A 84 0.23 14.58 7.73
CA ASP A 84 1.25 15.30 6.96
C ASP A 84 2.49 14.44 6.60
N ASN A 85 2.24 13.29 5.96
CA ASN A 85 3.22 12.26 5.62
C ASN A 85 3.85 11.48 6.80
N ILE A 86 3.49 11.79 8.04
CA ILE A 86 4.01 11.09 9.22
C ILE A 86 2.98 10.07 9.72
N ALA A 87 3.37 8.79 9.71
CA ALA A 87 2.69 7.75 10.46
C ALA A 87 2.71 8.09 11.97
N LYS A 88 1.55 8.36 12.56
CA LYS A 88 1.41 8.74 13.98
C LYS A 88 1.19 7.54 14.90
N CYS A 89 0.31 6.64 14.49
CA CYS A 89 0.02 5.38 15.16
C CYS A 89 -0.41 4.37 14.11
N GLY A 90 -0.14 3.09 14.34
CA GLY A 90 -0.44 2.03 13.39
C GLY A 90 0.31 0.74 13.71
N THR A 91 0.03 -0.29 12.92
CA THR A 91 0.58 -1.62 13.06
C THR A 91 1.49 -1.93 11.87
N MET A 92 2.69 -2.43 12.16
CA MET A 92 3.54 -3.09 11.16
C MET A 92 3.15 -4.56 11.07
N ILE A 93 2.95 -5.04 9.84
CA ILE A 93 2.55 -6.40 9.51
C ILE A 93 3.54 -6.91 8.45
N ASP A 94 4.07 -8.12 8.60
CA ASP A 94 4.83 -8.74 7.51
C ASP A 94 3.83 -9.30 6.49
N SER A 95 3.81 -8.72 5.29
CA SER A 95 2.90 -9.04 4.20
C SER A 95 3.68 -9.20 2.89
N GLY A 96 3.88 -10.44 2.43
CA GLY A 96 4.68 -10.74 1.25
C GLY A 96 6.19 -10.81 1.51
N ARG A 97 6.61 -11.16 2.74
CA ARG A 97 8.04 -11.34 3.10
C ARG A 97 8.76 -12.32 2.18
N ASP A 98 8.12 -13.41 1.80
CA ASP A 98 8.72 -14.45 0.94
C ASP A 98 8.88 -14.02 -0.54
N GLU A 99 8.11 -13.02 -0.97
CA GLU A 99 8.17 -12.41 -2.31
C GLU A 99 9.09 -11.17 -2.36
N ALA A 100 9.54 -10.70 -1.19
CA ALA A 100 10.32 -9.47 -1.07
C ALA A 100 11.73 -9.64 -1.68
N PRO A 101 12.23 -8.64 -2.44
CA PRO A 101 13.62 -8.65 -2.91
C PRO A 101 14.65 -8.67 -1.77
N LYS A 102 14.29 -8.14 -0.58
CA LYS A 102 15.14 -8.04 0.61
C LYS A 102 14.32 -8.26 1.89
N PRO A 103 13.89 -9.49 2.21
CA PRO A 103 13.09 -9.78 3.40
C PRO A 103 13.80 -9.33 4.68
N THR A 104 13.00 -8.99 5.70
CA THR A 104 13.50 -8.76 7.06
C THR A 104 14.18 -10.01 7.63
N GLN A 105 15.27 -9.84 8.39
CA GLN A 105 16.00 -10.97 8.99
C GLN A 105 15.12 -11.75 9.98
N PHE A 106 14.35 -11.02 10.79
CA PHE A 106 13.42 -11.57 11.77
C PHE A 106 11.98 -11.18 11.38
N PRO A 107 11.03 -12.13 11.40
CA PRO A 107 9.63 -11.80 11.20
C PRO A 107 9.09 -11.03 12.42
N ILE A 108 8.08 -10.19 12.20
CA ILE A 108 7.30 -9.58 13.26
C ILE A 108 6.59 -10.70 14.05
N PRO A 109 6.81 -10.82 15.38
CA PRO A 109 6.24 -11.91 16.15
C PRO A 109 4.73 -11.75 16.31
N GLU A 110 3.99 -12.86 16.22
CA GLU A 110 2.56 -12.88 16.50
C GLU A 110 2.31 -12.62 17.99
N VAL A 111 1.72 -11.46 18.32
CA VAL A 111 1.34 -11.12 19.69
C VAL A 111 0.16 -12.00 20.12
N LYS A 112 0.45 -13.00 20.96
CA LYS A 112 -0.53 -13.92 21.55
C LYS A 112 -0.38 -13.95 23.06
N ILE A 113 -1.47 -14.29 23.76
CA ILE A 113 -1.42 -14.61 25.18
C ILE A 113 -0.64 -15.92 25.34
N LEU A 114 0.35 -15.94 26.23
CA LEU A 114 1.21 -17.11 26.45
C LEU A 114 0.44 -18.29 27.06
N ASP A 115 -0.47 -17.99 27.99
CA ASP A 115 -1.42 -18.93 28.58
C ASP A 115 -2.81 -18.27 28.68
N PRO A 116 -3.72 -18.53 27.70
CA PRO A 116 -5.07 -17.97 27.74
C PRO A 116 -5.95 -18.63 28.82
N ASP A 117 -5.69 -19.88 29.19
CA ASP A 117 -6.50 -20.64 30.14
C ASP A 117 -6.21 -20.19 31.58
N GLY A 118 -4.94 -19.94 31.91
CA GLY A 118 -4.52 -19.34 33.17
C GLY A 118 -5.12 -17.94 33.39
N VAL A 119 -5.04 -17.06 32.38
CA VAL A 119 -5.66 -15.72 32.44
C VAL A 119 -7.18 -15.80 32.62
N LEU A 120 -7.85 -16.76 31.96
CA LEU A 120 -9.28 -16.98 32.14
C LEU A 120 -9.61 -17.48 33.56
N ALA A 121 -8.79 -18.40 34.12
CA ALA A 121 -8.97 -18.92 35.46
C ALA A 121 -8.78 -17.84 36.54
N GLU A 122 -7.77 -16.96 36.40
CA GLU A 122 -7.55 -15.83 37.30
C GLU A 122 -8.70 -14.81 37.25
N ALA A 123 -9.19 -14.49 36.04
CA ALA A 123 -10.36 -13.61 35.88
C ALA A 123 -11.61 -14.19 36.57
N LEU A 124 -11.91 -15.48 36.31
CA LEU A 124 -13.04 -16.17 36.95
C LEU A 124 -12.91 -16.26 38.47
N ALA A 125 -11.71 -16.46 39.00
CA ALA A 125 -11.46 -16.48 40.44
C ALA A 125 -11.63 -15.08 41.08
N THR A 126 -11.28 -14.02 40.34
CA THR A 126 -11.45 -12.63 40.79
C THR A 126 -12.93 -12.25 40.87
N PHE A 127 -13.73 -12.59 39.84
CA PHE A 127 -15.17 -12.33 39.85
C PHE A 127 -15.90 -13.01 41.02
N LYS A 128 -15.62 -14.29 41.28
CA LYS A 128 -16.24 -15.05 42.38
C LYS A 128 -15.97 -14.44 43.76
N LYS A 129 -14.76 -13.93 44.00
CA LYS A 129 -14.42 -13.25 45.27
C LYS A 129 -15.20 -11.96 45.48
N THR A 130 -15.48 -11.19 44.42
CA THR A 130 -16.33 -9.99 44.53
C THR A 130 -17.80 -10.30 44.81
N GLU A 131 -18.28 -11.51 44.51
CA GLU A 131 -19.61 -11.96 44.93
C GLU A 131 -19.63 -12.37 46.43
N GLU A 132 -18.50 -12.85 46.97
CA GLU A 132 -18.37 -13.26 48.38
C GLU A 132 -18.10 -12.09 49.36
N GLU A 133 -17.54 -10.96 48.90
CA GLU A 133 -17.30 -9.76 49.72
C GLU A 133 -18.44 -8.72 49.65
N GLY A 134 -19.53 -9.01 48.93
CA GLY A 134 -20.62 -8.08 48.62
C GLY A 134 -21.94 -8.27 49.37
N ASP A 135 -22.01 -9.18 50.34
CA ASP A 135 -23.22 -9.64 51.05
C ASP A 135 -23.14 -9.33 52.57
#